data_AF-A0A1V6CDV5-F1
#
_entry.id   AF-A0A1V6CDV5-F1
#
_cell.length_a   1.000
_cell.length_b   1.000
_cell.length_c   1.000
_cell.angle_alpha   90.00
_cell.angle_beta   90.00
_cell.angle_gamma   90.00
#
_symmetry.space_group_name_H-M   'P 1'
#
loop_
_entity.id
_entity.type
_entity.pdbx_description
1 polymer ?
#
loop_
_entity_poly.entity_id
_entity_poly.type
_entity_poly.pdbx_seq_one_letter_code
_entity_poly.pdbx_strand_id
1 'polypeptide(L)'
;MAQGFARLSDPDSAPFDLQEPAKMVFKAMTKNPELVAGVDRVDTIAMKDNPDFAIKSGAEGVNCISANKKGLALKMESGEGHEPFYCVVTNCVCLLDGKIGELKIFDNLPLMSTNGVQSGQVVWRGPF
;
A
#
# COMPACT_ATOMS: atom_id res chain seq x y z
N MET A 1 13.12 5.55 -2.43
CA MET A 1 12.09 4.47 -2.39
C MET A 1 11.18 4.50 -3.62
N ALA A 2 10.49 5.60 -3.91
CA ALA A 2 9.57 5.69 -5.06
C ALA A 2 10.15 5.20 -6.40
N GLN A 3 11.33 5.68 -6.81
CA GLN A 3 11.96 5.23 -8.07
C GLN A 3 12.27 3.73 -8.11
N GLY A 4 12.65 3.13 -6.96
CA GLY A 4 12.89 1.70 -6.87
C GLY A 4 11.61 0.89 -7.08
N PHE A 5 10.50 1.34 -6.48
CA PHE A 5 9.18 0.74 -6.70
C PHE A 5 8.68 0.95 -8.14
N ALA A 6 8.90 2.12 -8.74
CA ALA A 6 8.55 2.34 -10.15
C ALA A 6 9.19 1.29 -11.08
N ARG A 7 10.46 0.94 -10.81
CA ARG A 7 11.19 -0.09 -11.55
C ARG A 7 10.67 -1.51 -11.36
N LEU A 8 9.91 -1.80 -10.29
CA LEU A 8 9.30 -3.12 -10.11
C LEU A 8 8.15 -3.35 -11.12
N SER A 9 7.35 -2.32 -11.40
CA SER A 9 6.30 -2.35 -12.43
C SER A 9 6.78 -1.87 -13.82
N ASP A 10 8.01 -1.35 -13.92
CA ASP A 10 8.69 -1.05 -15.19
C ASP A 10 10.14 -1.56 -15.20
N PRO A 11 10.36 -2.89 -15.24
CA PRO A 11 11.70 -3.47 -15.13
C PRO A 11 12.67 -3.00 -16.21
N ASP A 12 12.18 -2.66 -17.40
CA ASP A 12 13.02 -2.16 -18.50
C ASP A 12 13.66 -0.79 -18.19
N SER A 13 13.09 -0.03 -17.24
CA SER A 13 13.65 1.22 -16.73
C SER A 13 14.73 1.03 -15.66
N ALA A 14 14.94 -0.21 -15.20
CA ALA A 14 16.01 -0.56 -14.28
C ALA A 14 17.35 -0.73 -15.03
N PRO A 15 18.49 -0.57 -14.32
CA PRO A 15 19.78 -1.05 -14.80
C PRO A 15 19.69 -2.49 -15.33
N PHE A 16 20.43 -2.80 -16.38
CA PHE A 16 20.32 -4.08 -17.12
C PHE A 16 20.42 -5.31 -16.21
N ASP A 17 21.34 -5.28 -15.25
CA ASP A 17 21.57 -6.31 -14.24
C ASP A 17 20.42 -6.47 -13.22
N LEU A 18 19.54 -5.47 -13.10
CA LEU A 18 18.41 -5.46 -12.19
C LEU A 18 17.05 -5.70 -12.86
N GLN A 19 16.97 -5.78 -14.19
CA GLN A 19 15.69 -5.96 -14.89
C GLN A 19 15.03 -7.30 -14.55
N GLU A 20 15.77 -8.41 -14.66
CA GLU A 20 15.25 -9.73 -14.31
C GLU A 20 14.99 -9.88 -12.80
N PRO A 21 15.88 -9.44 -11.89
CA PRO A 21 15.57 -9.36 -10.47
C PRO A 21 14.29 -8.57 -10.15
N ALA A 22 14.08 -7.41 -10.78
CA ALA A 22 12.88 -6.60 -10.58
C ALA A 22 11.60 -7.35 -10.99
N LYS A 23 11.61 -8.02 -12.15
CA LYS A 23 10.52 -8.90 -12.60
C LYS A 23 10.23 -10.02 -11.61
N MET A 24 11.29 -10.70 -11.13
CA MET A 24 11.15 -11.80 -10.18
C MET A 24 10.56 -11.32 -8.86
N VAL A 25 11.04 -10.21 -8.31
CA VAL A 25 10.55 -9.64 -7.05
C VAL A 25 9.09 -9.20 -7.20
N PHE A 26 8.75 -8.46 -8.25
CA PHE A 26 7.37 -8.02 -8.49
C PHE A 26 6.41 -9.21 -8.58
N LYS A 27 6.78 -10.25 -9.34
CA LYS A 27 6.00 -11.48 -9.47
C LYS A 27 5.89 -12.24 -8.14
N ALA A 28 6.96 -12.30 -7.35
CA ALA A 28 6.94 -12.99 -6.07
C ALA A 28 6.02 -12.28 -5.06
N MET A 29 6.09 -10.94 -5.01
CA MET A 29 5.27 -10.11 -4.13
C MET A 29 3.78 -10.23 -4.45
N THR A 30 3.43 -10.09 -5.73
CA THR A 30 2.03 -10.13 -6.20
C THR A 30 1.42 -11.52 -6.10
N LYS A 31 2.21 -12.58 -6.29
CA LYS A 31 1.75 -13.96 -6.16
C LYS A 31 1.57 -14.41 -4.71
N ASN A 32 2.35 -13.86 -3.77
CA ASN A 32 2.34 -14.27 -2.36
C ASN A 32 2.31 -13.04 -1.42
N PRO A 33 1.27 -12.19 -1.49
CA PRO A 33 1.23 -10.91 -0.79
C PRO A 33 1.26 -11.07 0.74
N GLU A 34 0.73 -12.17 1.27
CA GLU A 34 0.79 -12.50 2.69
C GLU A 34 2.22 -12.72 3.21
N LEU A 35 3.16 -13.14 2.36
CA LEU A 35 4.58 -13.25 2.71
C LEU A 35 5.30 -11.90 2.73
N VAL A 36 4.67 -10.85 2.19
CA VAL A 36 5.21 -9.49 2.11
C VAL A 36 4.78 -8.65 3.30
N ALA A 37 3.47 -8.66 3.60
CA ALA A 37 2.88 -7.79 4.62
C ALA A 37 2.20 -8.54 5.77
N GLY A 38 1.91 -9.84 5.63
CA GLY A 38 1.07 -10.61 6.55
C GLY A 38 -0.39 -10.71 6.08
N VAL A 39 -1.24 -11.33 6.89
CA VAL A 39 -2.67 -11.48 6.59
C VAL A 39 -3.47 -10.25 7.01
N ASP A 40 -4.58 -9.98 6.32
CA ASP A 40 -5.55 -8.91 6.64
C ASP A 40 -4.96 -7.49 6.75
N ARG A 41 -3.84 -7.25 6.04
CA ARG A 41 -3.22 -5.93 5.91
C ARG A 41 -3.69 -5.24 4.64
N VAL A 42 -3.72 -3.90 4.68
CA VAL A 42 -4.08 -3.07 3.52
C VAL A 42 -3.25 -3.40 2.28
N ASP A 43 -1.95 -3.68 2.45
CA ASP A 43 -1.05 -4.08 1.37
C ASP A 43 -1.49 -5.40 0.74
N THR A 44 -1.79 -6.38 1.58
CA THR A 44 -2.16 -7.74 1.15
C THR A 44 -3.50 -7.74 0.43
N ILE A 45 -4.47 -6.99 0.95
CA ILE A 45 -5.79 -6.88 0.35
C ILE A 45 -5.69 -6.15 -1.00
N ALA A 46 -4.95 -5.03 -1.06
CA ALA A 46 -4.75 -4.30 -2.31
C ALA A 46 -4.05 -5.15 -3.38
N MET A 47 -3.00 -5.89 -3.02
CA MET A 47 -2.29 -6.77 -3.97
C MET A 47 -3.14 -7.98 -4.41
N LYS A 48 -4.05 -8.48 -3.56
CA LYS A 48 -4.99 -9.55 -3.93
C LYS A 48 -6.09 -9.03 -4.86
N ASP A 49 -6.58 -7.82 -4.63
CA ASP A 49 -7.60 -7.19 -5.48
C ASP A 49 -7.05 -6.81 -6.85
N ASN A 50 -5.79 -6.38 -6.90
CA ASN A 50 -5.14 -6.03 -8.15
C ASN A 50 -3.65 -6.45 -8.15
N PRO A 51 -3.30 -7.53 -8.90
CA PRO A 51 -1.95 -8.06 -8.96
C PRO A 51 -0.97 -7.19 -9.78
N ASP A 52 -1.41 -6.07 -10.36
CA ASP A 52 -0.51 -5.06 -10.96
C ASP A 52 0.09 -4.11 -9.91
N PHE A 53 -0.29 -4.27 -8.64
CA PHE A 53 0.32 -3.58 -7.52
C PHE A 53 1.37 -4.42 -6.81
N ALA A 54 2.52 -3.81 -6.50
CA ALA A 54 3.41 -4.33 -5.46
C ALA A 54 3.52 -3.30 -4.33
N ILE A 55 3.09 -3.67 -3.13
CA ILE A 55 2.97 -2.75 -1.98
C ILE A 55 3.74 -3.30 -0.80
N LYS A 56 4.50 -2.43 -0.13
CA LYS A 56 5.11 -2.75 1.15
C LYS A 56 5.05 -1.56 2.10
N SER A 57 4.34 -1.77 3.19
CA SER A 57 4.42 -0.95 4.39
C SER A 57 5.71 -1.25 5.15
N GLY A 58 6.48 -0.22 5.49
CA GLY A 58 7.68 -0.30 6.30
C GLY A 58 7.39 -0.04 7.78
N ALA A 59 8.44 -0.10 8.59
CA ALA A 59 8.38 0.37 9.97
C ALA A 59 8.06 1.88 10.01
N GLU A 60 7.45 2.33 11.11
CA GLU A 60 7.21 3.76 11.38
C GLU A 60 6.38 4.48 10.29
N GLY A 61 5.32 3.86 9.76
CA GLY A 61 4.37 4.55 8.88
C GLY A 61 4.88 4.85 7.47
N VAL A 62 5.92 4.17 6.99
CA VAL A 62 6.30 4.18 5.57
C VAL A 62 5.37 3.30 4.77
N ASN A 63 4.93 3.73 3.59
CA ASN A 63 4.27 2.88 2.59
C ASN A 63 4.88 3.12 1.21
N CYS A 64 5.22 2.05 0.50
CA CYS A 64 5.70 2.12 -0.87
C CYS A 64 4.78 1.29 -1.79
N ILE A 65 4.43 1.87 -2.94
CA ILE A 65 3.54 1.27 -3.94
C ILE A 65 4.21 1.33 -5.30
N SER A 66 4.14 0.23 -6.04
CA SER A 66 4.50 0.11 -7.45
C SER A 66 3.24 -0.19 -8.24
N ALA A 67 2.93 0.60 -9.27
CA ALA A 67 1.77 0.40 -10.12
C ALA A 67 1.92 1.12 -11.44
N ASN A 68 1.55 0.51 -12.57
CA ASN A 68 1.48 1.20 -13.87
C ASN A 68 2.74 2.01 -14.22
N LYS A 69 3.93 1.41 -13.99
CA LYS A 69 5.25 2.04 -14.21
C LYS A 69 5.55 3.24 -13.32
N LYS A 70 4.73 3.45 -12.29
CA LYS A 70 4.87 4.52 -11.29
C LYS A 70 5.24 3.90 -9.96
N GLY A 71 5.97 4.69 -9.19
CA GLY A 71 6.31 4.35 -7.81
C GLY A 71 5.89 5.49 -6.90
N LEU A 72 5.25 5.14 -5.79
CA LEU A 72 4.90 6.06 -4.73
C LEU A 72 5.62 5.63 -3.45
N ALA A 73 6.11 6.59 -2.68
CA ALA A 73 6.64 6.36 -1.35
C ALA A 73 6.12 7.46 -0.43
N LEU A 74 5.43 7.05 0.62
CA LEU A 74 4.82 7.92 1.61
C LEU A 74 5.40 7.60 2.98
N LYS A 75 5.57 8.65 3.79
CA LYS A 75 5.80 8.54 5.22
C LYS A 75 4.65 9.27 5.88
N MET A 76 3.98 8.61 6.79
CA MET A 76 2.89 9.19 7.56
C MET A 76 3.15 8.99 9.05
N GLU A 77 2.88 10.04 9.81
CA GLU A 77 2.87 10.00 11.27
C GLU A 77 1.42 10.20 11.72
N SER A 78 0.81 9.17 12.30
CA SER A 78 -0.59 9.20 12.77
C SER A 78 -0.74 9.38 14.28
N GLY A 79 0.34 9.65 15.02
CA GLY A 79 0.31 9.56 16.48
C GLY A 79 -0.02 8.13 16.90
N GLU A 80 -1.17 7.93 17.55
CA GLU A 80 -1.66 6.62 17.97
C GLU A 80 -2.52 5.95 16.88
N GLY A 81 -2.26 4.67 16.61
CA GLY A 81 -3.06 3.83 15.71
C GLY A 81 -2.56 3.71 14.28
N HIS A 82 -2.91 2.60 13.63
CA HIS A 82 -2.61 2.30 12.22
C HIS A 82 -3.81 2.56 11.29
N GLU A 83 -4.97 2.88 11.84
CA GLU A 83 -6.22 3.05 11.09
C GLU A 83 -6.13 4.23 10.11
N PRO A 84 -5.58 5.41 10.47
CA PRO A 84 -5.39 6.49 9.51
C PRO A 84 -4.46 6.09 8.35
N PHE A 85 -3.48 5.22 8.63
CA PHE A 85 -2.53 4.75 7.62
C PHE A 85 -3.25 3.93 6.56
N TYR A 86 -4.16 3.03 6.95
CA TYR A 86 -4.95 2.24 6.00
C TYR A 86 -5.81 3.13 5.09
N CYS A 87 -6.39 4.20 5.62
CA CYS A 87 -7.17 5.15 4.82
C CYS A 87 -6.31 5.87 3.76
N VAL A 88 -5.11 6.32 4.16
CA VAL A 88 -4.19 6.99 3.23
C VAL A 88 -3.74 6.03 2.13
N VAL A 89 -3.32 4.81 2.49
CA VAL A 89 -2.93 3.80 1.51
C VAL A 89 -4.08 3.47 0.56
N THR A 90 -5.31 3.35 1.09
CA THR A 90 -6.52 3.12 0.28
C THR A 90 -6.76 4.24 -0.73
N ASN A 91 -6.59 5.50 -0.32
CA ASN A 91 -6.67 6.64 -1.24
C ASN A 91 -5.59 6.58 -2.32
N CYS A 92 -4.36 6.21 -1.96
CA CYS A 92 -3.28 6.10 -2.93
C CYS A 92 -3.50 4.99 -3.95
N VAL A 93 -4.01 3.84 -3.52
CA VAL A 93 -4.43 2.76 -4.44
C VAL A 93 -5.55 3.27 -5.35
N CYS A 94 -6.57 3.95 -4.80
CA CYS A 94 -7.67 4.51 -5.59
C CYS A 94 -7.19 5.56 -6.61
N LEU A 95 -6.23 6.41 -6.27
CA LEU A 95 -5.62 7.36 -7.21
C LEU A 95 -4.85 6.68 -8.35
N LEU A 96 -4.31 5.48 -8.11
CA LEU A 96 -3.51 4.73 -9.08
C LEU A 96 -4.35 3.78 -9.95
N ASP A 97 -5.44 3.22 -9.41
CA ASP A 97 -6.31 2.22 -10.08
C ASP A 97 -7.71 2.76 -10.46
N GLY A 98 -8.11 3.91 -9.94
CA GLY A 98 -9.48 4.43 -10.06
C GLY A 98 -10.55 3.61 -9.33
N LYS A 99 -10.14 2.62 -8.52
CA LYS A 99 -11.02 1.70 -7.80
C LYS A 99 -10.55 1.52 -6.37
N ILE A 100 -11.50 1.22 -5.49
CA ILE A 100 -11.24 0.97 -4.07
C ILE A 100 -11.42 -0.51 -3.69
N GLY A 101 -12.27 -1.25 -4.42
CA GLY A 101 -12.47 -2.69 -4.20
C GLY A 101 -12.78 -3.07 -2.75
N GLU A 102 -12.14 -4.14 -2.29
CA GLU A 102 -12.20 -4.67 -0.92
C GLU A 102 -11.55 -3.75 0.11
N LEU A 103 -10.77 -2.73 -0.29
CA LEU A 103 -10.17 -1.78 0.65
C LEU A 103 -11.22 -0.91 1.37
N LYS A 104 -12.48 -0.93 0.92
CA LYS A 104 -13.61 -0.32 1.65
C LYS A 104 -13.76 -0.84 3.07
N ILE A 105 -13.23 -2.03 3.40
CA ILE A 105 -13.27 -2.56 4.77
C ILE A 105 -12.54 -1.67 5.78
N PHE A 106 -11.62 -0.80 5.32
CA PHE A 106 -10.88 0.13 6.18
C PHE A 106 -11.61 1.46 6.40
N ASP A 107 -12.77 1.65 5.78
CA ASP A 107 -13.61 2.82 6.03
C ASP A 107 -14.34 2.69 7.38
N ASN A 108 -14.57 3.83 8.04
CA ASN A 108 -15.24 3.90 9.36
C ASN A 108 -14.53 3.12 10.49
N LEU A 109 -13.23 2.81 10.35
CA LEU A 109 -12.46 2.23 11.44
C LEU A 109 -12.40 3.18 12.65
N PRO A 110 -12.68 2.70 13.87
CA PRO A 110 -12.65 3.54 15.06
C PRO A 110 -11.21 3.96 15.37
N LEU A 111 -11.05 5.22 15.78
CA LEU A 111 -9.80 5.72 16.34
C LEU A 111 -9.89 5.57 17.86
N MET A 112 -8.94 4.83 18.42
CA MET A 112 -8.88 4.53 19.84
C MET A 112 -7.74 5.32 20.47
N SER A 113 -8.01 5.93 21.63
CA SER A 113 -6.96 6.46 22.51
C SER A 113 -6.25 5.34 23.27
N THR A 114 -5.07 5.64 23.83
CA THR A 114 -4.33 4.79 24.75
C THR A 114 -5.14 4.23 25.92
N ASN A 115 -6.19 4.93 26.34
CA ASN A 115 -7.06 4.50 27.44
C ASN A 115 -8.25 3.63 26.97
N GLY A 116 -8.29 3.24 25.70
CA GLY A 116 -9.35 2.41 25.12
C GLY A 116 -10.65 3.18 24.84
N VAL A 117 -10.64 4.51 24.90
CA VAL A 117 -11.80 5.35 24.55
C VAL A 117 -11.76 5.66 23.06
N GLN A 118 -12.86 5.47 22.35
CA GLN A 118 -13.00 5.91 20.96
C GLN A 118 -12.98 7.45 20.91
N SER A 119 -11.97 8.01 20.25
CA SER A 119 -11.77 9.45 20.08
C SER A 119 -12.26 9.96 18.72
N GLY A 120 -12.53 9.05 17.78
CA GLY A 120 -13.03 9.39 16.46
C GLY A 120 -13.21 8.17 15.57
N GLN A 121 -13.27 8.42 14.26
CA GLN A 121 -13.29 7.37 13.24
C GLN A 121 -12.61 7.87 11.96
N VAL A 122 -12.00 6.95 11.24
CA VAL A 122 -11.56 7.16 9.87
C VAL A 122 -12.79 7.35 8.99
N VAL A 123 -12.79 8.36 8.12
CA VAL A 123 -13.84 8.51 7.10
C VAL A 123 -13.19 8.72 5.76
N TRP A 124 -13.39 7.78 4.84
CA TRP A 124 -12.97 7.93 3.46
C TRP A 124 -13.90 8.91 2.73
N ARG A 125 -13.32 9.91 2.06
CA ARG A 125 -14.07 10.98 1.37
C ARG A 125 -13.93 10.97 -0.16
N GLY A 126 -13.28 9.95 -0.71
CA GLY A 126 -12.94 9.92 -2.13
C GLY A 126 -11.60 10.59 -2.45
N PRO A 127 -11.11 10.43 -3.69
CA PRO A 127 -9.96 11.19 -4.18
C PRO A 127 -10.28 12.69 -4.24
N PHE A 128 -9.27 13.52 -3.94
CA PHE A 128 -9.33 14.99 -4.00
C PHE A 128 -9.54 15.53 -5.41
#